data_AF-A0A433ZZL5-F1
#
_entry.id   AF-A0A433ZZL5-F1
#
_cell.length_a   1.000
_cell.length_b   1.000
_cell.length_c   1.000
_cell.angle_alpha   90.00
_cell.angle_beta   90.00
_cell.angle_gamma   90.00
#
_symmetry.space_group_name_H-M   'P 1'
#
loop_
_entity.id
_entity.type
_entity.pdbx_description
1 polymer ?
#
loop_
_entity_poly.entity_id
_entity_poly.type
_entity_poly.pdbx_seq_one_letter_code
_entity_poly.pdbx_strand_id
1 'polypeptide(L)'
;MSTHIVSDVESIASHLAIMRGGKLLAYETPAAMLAQARGQVWSANVDAAAYDELRATVHVLHAQRQGERVALRIAQPHAPFAGATAAEPTLEEALM
;
A
#
# COMPACT_ATOMS: atom_id res chain seq x y z
N MET A 1 -21.29 14.07 9.32
CA MET A 1 -21.22 13.24 8.12
C MET A 1 -20.29 13.95 7.17
N SER A 2 -19.01 13.56 7.18
CA SER A 2 -17.93 14.28 6.50
C SER A 2 -17.37 13.41 5.38
N THR A 3 -17.83 13.72 4.17
CA THR A 3 -17.09 13.69 2.90
C THR A 3 -16.08 12.54 2.72
N HIS A 4 -16.56 11.48 2.07
CA HIS A 4 -15.75 10.66 1.15
C HIS A 4 -15.12 11.59 0.09
N ILE A 5 -13.83 11.89 0.20
CA ILE A 5 -13.02 12.49 -0.88
C ILE A 5 -11.74 11.66 -1.02
N VAL A 6 -11.91 10.35 -1.05
CA VAL A 6 -10.80 9.42 -1.35
C VAL A 6 -11.21 8.42 -2.45
N SER A 7 -12.47 8.39 -2.88
CA SER A 7 -12.97 7.38 -3.83
C SER A 7 -13.41 7.90 -5.21
N ASP A 8 -13.13 9.17 -5.56
CA ASP A 8 -13.55 9.75 -6.85
C ASP A 8 -12.41 10.39 -7.66
N VAL A 9 -11.15 10.21 -7.27
CA VAL A 9 -9.97 10.66 -8.04
C VAL A 9 -9.34 9.49 -8.83
N GLU A 10 -10.14 8.52 -9.25
CA GLU A 10 -9.68 7.47 -10.17
C GLU A 10 -9.96 7.81 -11.64
N SER A 11 -10.69 8.91 -11.93
CA SER A 11 -11.27 9.14 -13.26
C SER A 11 -10.68 10.31 -14.08
N ILE A 12 -9.89 11.24 -13.50
CA ILE A 12 -9.39 12.42 -14.26
C ILE A 12 -7.98 12.82 -13.84
N ALA A 13 -6.98 11.96 -14.05
CA ALA A 13 -5.59 12.38 -13.95
C ALA A 13 -4.72 11.68 -15.00
N SER A 14 -4.49 12.36 -16.13
CA SER A 14 -3.59 11.85 -17.17
C SER A 14 -2.12 11.80 -16.70
N HIS A 15 -1.76 12.56 -15.66
CA HIS A 15 -0.46 12.55 -14.99
C HIS A 15 -0.65 12.95 -13.52
N LEU A 16 -0.10 12.19 -12.57
CA LEU A 16 -0.13 12.55 -11.15
C LEU A 16 1.17 13.30 -10.82
N ALA A 17 1.09 14.62 -10.66
CA ALA A 17 2.21 15.40 -10.15
C ALA A 17 2.24 15.30 -8.62
N ILE A 18 3.14 14.50 -8.08
CA ILE A 18 3.33 14.43 -6.62
C ILE A 18 4.15 15.64 -6.19
N MET A 19 3.59 16.50 -5.34
CA MET A 19 4.32 17.63 -4.76
C MET A 19 4.43 17.46 -3.24
N ARG A 20 5.66 17.42 -2.70
CA ARG A 20 5.92 17.50 -1.25
C ARG A 20 6.73 18.76 -0.98
N GLY A 21 6.20 19.66 -0.15
CA GLY A 21 6.88 20.90 0.22
C GLY A 21 7.21 21.84 -0.95
N GLY A 22 6.35 21.88 -1.98
CA GLY A 22 6.53 22.76 -3.14
C GLY A 22 7.51 22.25 -4.22
N LYS A 23 8.02 21.01 -4.12
CA LYS A 23 8.87 20.38 -5.13
C LYS A 23 8.14 19.22 -5.81
N LEU A 24 8.23 19.17 -7.15
CA LEU A 24 7.75 18.06 -7.97
C LEU A 24 8.63 16.83 -7.69
N LEU A 25 8.07 15.80 -7.06
CA LEU A 25 8.77 14.57 -6.68
C LEU A 25 8.74 13.51 -7.78
N ALA A 26 7.63 13.43 -8.53
CA ALA A 26 7.52 12.55 -9.69
C ALA A 26 6.51 13.11 -10.70
N TYR A 27 6.80 12.89 -11.98
CA TYR A 27 5.89 13.11 -13.11
C TYR A 27 5.73 11.76 -13.82
N GLU A 28 5.03 10.84 -13.16
CA GLU A 28 4.76 9.51 -13.71
C GLU A 28 3.25 9.30 -13.82
N THR A 29 2.86 8.43 -14.75
CA THR A 29 1.46 8.05 -14.85
C THR A 29 1.13 7.07 -13.72
N PRO A 30 -0.11 7.07 -13.21
CA PRO A 30 -0.56 6.09 -12.22
C PRO A 30 -0.23 4.64 -12.63
N ALA A 31 -0.35 4.33 -13.92
CA ALA A 31 -0.02 3.02 -14.48
C ALA A 31 1.46 2.65 -14.32
N ALA A 32 2.38 3.60 -14.53
CA ALA A 32 3.82 3.36 -14.37
C ALA A 32 4.17 3.12 -12.89
N MET A 33 3.58 3.89 -11.98
CA MET A 33 3.78 3.73 -10.54
C MET A 33 3.28 2.37 -10.06
N LEU A 34 2.08 1.96 -10.49
CA LEU A 34 1.52 0.65 -10.19
C LEU A 34 2.39 -0.49 -10.74
N ALA A 35 2.93 -0.34 -11.96
CA ALA A 35 3.80 -1.34 -12.56
C ALA A 35 5.12 -1.51 -11.78
N GLN A 36 5.68 -0.43 -11.24
CA GLN A 36 6.88 -0.48 -10.40
C GLN A 36 6.61 -1.15 -9.05
N ALA A 37 5.45 -0.89 -8.44
CA ALA A 37 5.06 -1.46 -7.14
C ALA A 37 4.57 -2.91 -7.24
N ARG A 38 4.17 -3.38 -8.44
CA ARG A 38 3.68 -4.74 -8.65
C ARG A 38 4.77 -5.76 -8.32
N GLY A 39 4.39 -6.81 -7.60
CA GLY A 39 5.30 -7.87 -7.16
C GLY A 39 6.13 -7.52 -5.91
N GLN A 40 6.02 -6.28 -5.41
CA GLN A 40 6.65 -5.85 -4.16
C GLN A 40 5.65 -5.65 -3.03
N VAL A 41 4.39 -5.96 -3.31
CA VAL A 41 3.27 -5.76 -2.41
C VAL A 41 2.68 -7.10 -2.02
N TRP A 42 2.45 -7.24 -0.72
CA TRP A 42 1.96 -8.48 -0.12
C TRP A 42 0.77 -8.21 0.78
N SER A 43 -0.20 -9.11 0.76
CA SER A 43 -1.32 -9.16 1.70
C SER A 43 -1.21 -10.37 2.60
N ALA A 44 -1.61 -10.22 3.85
CA ALA A 44 -1.69 -11.32 4.79
C ALA A 44 -2.75 -11.07 5.86
N ASN A 45 -3.27 -12.15 6.45
CA ASN A 45 -4.12 -12.09 7.63
C ASN A 45 -3.43 -12.87 8.75
N VAL A 46 -2.98 -12.13 9.77
CA VAL A 46 -2.27 -12.70 10.92
C VAL A 46 -3.05 -12.42 12.19
N ASP A 47 -2.75 -13.12 13.29
CA ASP A 47 -3.29 -12.74 14.59
C ASP A 47 -2.56 -11.50 15.15
N ALA A 48 -3.08 -10.96 16.25
CA ALA A 48 -2.54 -9.77 16.88
C ALA A 48 -1.11 -9.95 17.43
N ALA A 49 -0.75 -11.15 17.87
CA ALA A 49 0.58 -11.44 18.42
C ALA A 49 1.61 -11.50 17.30
N ALA A 50 1.32 -12.26 16.24
CA ALA A 50 2.15 -12.34 15.04
C ALA A 50 2.31 -10.97 14.36
N TYR A 51 1.29 -10.12 14.37
CA TYR A 51 1.43 -8.73 13.89
C TYR A 51 2.45 -7.93 14.71
N ASP A 52 2.46 -8.08 16.03
CA ASP A 52 3.37 -7.36 16.92
C ASP A 52 4.84 -7.71 16.62
N GLU A 53 5.11 -8.97 16.28
CA GLU A 53 6.42 -9.46 15.86
C GLU A 53 6.77 -9.00 14.43
N LEU A 54 5.83 -9.11 13.49
CA LEU A 54 6.05 -8.79 12.09
C LEU A 54 6.30 -7.29 11.86
N ARG A 55 5.55 -6.40 12.53
CA ARG A 55 5.68 -4.95 12.30
C ARG A 55 7.07 -4.39 12.58
N ALA A 56 7.90 -5.10 13.36
CA ALA A 56 9.28 -4.71 13.64
C ALA A 56 10.26 -5.12 12.52
N THR A 57 9.87 -6.06 11.66
CA THR A 57 10.75 -6.68 10.65
C THR A 57 10.34 -6.38 9.21
N VAL A 58 9.08 -5.99 8.98
CA VAL A 58 8.55 -5.69 7.64
C VAL A 58 8.06 -4.25 7.53
N HIS A 59 8.03 -3.72 6.30
CA HIS A 59 7.44 -2.41 6.03
C HIS A 59 5.93 -2.55 5.83
N VAL A 60 5.17 -2.24 6.88
CA VAL A 60 3.71 -2.30 6.85
C VAL A 60 3.15 -1.02 6.24
N LEU A 61 2.50 -1.13 5.08
CA LEU A 61 1.79 -0.05 4.40
C LEU A 61 0.44 0.24 5.07
N HIS A 62 -0.30 -0.83 5.40
CA HIS A 62 -1.60 -0.73 6.04
C HIS A 62 -1.85 -1.93 6.96
N ALA A 63 -2.51 -1.68 8.09
CA ALA A 63 -2.93 -2.71 9.03
C ALA A 63 -4.36 -2.43 9.50
N GLN A 64 -5.27 -3.37 9.24
CA GLN A 64 -6.67 -3.27 9.65
C GLN A 64 -7.04 -4.44 10.54
N ARG A 65 -7.45 -4.16 11.77
CA ARG A 65 -7.96 -5.19 12.69
C ARG A 65 -9.36 -5.64 12.27
N GLN A 66 -9.54 -6.96 12.14
CA GLN A 66 -10.80 -7.63 11.81
C GLN A 66 -11.09 -8.67 12.90
N GLY A 67 -11.62 -8.21 14.04
CA GLY A 67 -11.80 -9.04 15.23
C GLY A 67 -10.46 -9.49 15.82
N GLU A 68 -10.24 -10.79 15.89
CA GLU A 68 -8.98 -11.37 16.41
C GLU A 68 -7.84 -11.41 15.39
N ARG A 69 -8.13 -11.10 14.12
CA ARG A 69 -7.13 -11.06 13.04
C ARG A 69 -6.79 -9.64 12.65
N VAL A 70 -5.65 -9.48 12.01
CA VAL A 70 -5.14 -8.24 11.45
C VAL A 70 -4.83 -8.49 9.98
N ALA A 71 -5.56 -7.80 9.11
CA ALA A 71 -5.29 -7.75 7.69
C ALA A 71 -4.17 -6.76 7.43
N LEU A 72 -3.10 -7.23 6.80
CA LEU A 72 -1.89 -6.48 6.54
C LEU A 72 -1.70 -6.27 5.04
N ARG A 73 -1.12 -5.12 4.74
CA ARG A 73 -0.52 -4.75 3.46
C ARG A 73 0.93 -4.38 3.71
N ILE A 74 1.84 -5.03 2.99
CA ILE A 74 3.27 -5.00 3.26
C ILE A 74 4.01 -4.68 1.97
N ALA A 75 4.97 -3.76 2.00
CA ALA A 75 5.89 -3.49 0.90
C ALA A 75 7.23 -4.18 1.14
N GLN A 76 7.51 -5.24 0.39
CA GLN A 76 8.76 -5.99 0.45
C GLN A 76 9.13 -6.53 -0.94
N PRO A 77 10.41 -6.49 -1.36
CA PRO A 77 10.83 -7.01 -2.65
C PRO A 77 10.61 -8.53 -2.82
N HIS A 78 10.50 -9.26 -1.70
CA HIS A 78 10.30 -10.71 -1.65
C HIS A 78 9.19 -11.05 -0.66
N ALA A 79 8.68 -12.29 -0.73
CA ALA A 79 7.66 -12.76 0.20
C ALA A 79 8.16 -12.65 1.66
N PRO A 80 7.48 -11.87 2.54
CA PRO A 80 8.00 -11.60 3.87
C PRO A 80 7.90 -12.80 4.82
N PHE A 81 6.94 -13.70 4.60
CA PHE A 81 6.75 -14.92 5.37
C PHE A 81 5.87 -15.94 4.63
N ALA A 82 5.87 -17.18 5.11
CA ALA A 82 5.02 -18.23 4.58
C ALA A 82 3.54 -17.91 4.83
N GLY A 83 2.76 -17.75 3.76
CA GLY A 83 1.34 -17.38 3.83
C GLY A 83 1.02 -15.94 3.44
N ALA A 84 2.03 -15.10 3.20
CA ALA A 84 1.83 -13.84 2.51
C ALA A 84 1.51 -14.10 1.04
N THR A 85 0.47 -13.44 0.53
CA THR A 85 0.05 -13.53 -0.88
C THR A 85 0.43 -12.26 -1.61
N ALA A 86 0.92 -12.38 -2.85
CA ALA A 86 1.15 -11.22 -3.68
C ALA A 86 -0.19 -10.51 -3.93
N ALA A 87 -0.20 -9.19 -3.78
CA ALA A 87 -1.40 -8.38 -4.01
C ALA A 87 -1.10 -7.28 -5.03
N GLU A 88 -2.14 -6.84 -5.74
CA GLU A 88 -2.01 -5.69 -6.63
C GLU A 88 -1.87 -4.41 -5.77
N PRO A 89 -0.88 -3.55 -6.05
CA PRO A 89 -0.73 -2.28 -5.36
C PRO A 89 -1.91 -1.35 -5.69
N THR A 90 -2.30 -0.51 -4.74
CA THR A 90 -3.11 0.68 -5.05
C THR A 90 -2.19 1.86 -5.38
N LEU A 91 -2.76 2.94 -5.93
CA LEU A 91 -1.98 4.14 -6.24
C LEU A 91 -1.37 4.75 -4.97
N GLU A 92 -2.13 4.81 -3.87
CA GLU A 92 -1.64 5.30 -2.57
C GLU A 92 -0.41 4.53 -2.08
N GLU A 93 -0.35 3.24 -2.37
CA GLU A 93 0.73 2.36 -1.92
C GLU A 93 1.94 2.37 -2.85
N ALA A 94 1.71 2.64 -4.14
CA ALA A 94 2.79 2.91 -5.09
C ALA A 94 3.47 4.28 -4.84
N LEU A 95 2.85 5.15 -4.05
CA LEU A 95 3.34 6.49 -3.71
C LEU A 95 4.19 6.53 -2.42
N MET A 96 4.23 5.45 -1.64
CA MET A 96 4.91 5.39 -0.32
C MET A 96 6.38 5.00 -0.41
#